data_AF-A0A3B4B600-F1
#
_entry.id   AF-A0A3B4B600-F1
#
_cell.length_a   1.000
_cell.length_b   1.000
_cell.length_c   1.000
_cell.angle_alpha   90.00
_cell.angle_beta   90.00
_cell.angle_gamma   90.00
#
_symmetry.space_group_name_H-M   'P 1'
#
loop_
_entity.id
_entity.type
_entity.pdbx_description
1 polymer ?
#
loop_
_entity_poly.entity_id
_entity_poly.type
_entity_poly.pdbx_seq_one_letter_code
_entity_poly.pdbx_strand_id
1 'polypeptide(L)'
;MDSIFHEKQEGSLCAQHCLNNLLQGEYFTPVDLSSIAQQLDEEERIRMAEGGVGSEEYRTFLQQPSGNMDDSGFFSIQVISNALRVWGLELILFNSREYQSLMINPIDEKAFICNYKEHWFTIRKLGQQVQFTLYIRSLKLTQSCWKRCDHGNS
;
A
#
# COMPACT_ATOMS: atom_id res chain seq x y z
N MET A 1 1.44 28.34 -3.25
CA MET A 1 1.51 27.19 -2.34
C MET A 1 0.75 26.09 -3.02
N ASP A 2 1.45 25.06 -3.49
CA ASP A 2 0.76 23.89 -4.02
C ASP A 2 -0.05 23.28 -2.87
N SER A 3 -1.36 23.16 -3.06
CA SER A 3 -2.25 22.59 -2.08
C SER A 3 -1.87 21.13 -1.88
N ILE A 4 -1.59 20.74 -0.64
CA ILE A 4 -1.30 19.35 -0.33
C ILE A 4 -2.57 18.53 -0.48
N PHE A 5 -2.48 17.45 -1.26
CA PHE A 5 -3.59 16.54 -1.44
C PHE A 5 -3.74 15.64 -0.21
N HIS A 6 -4.96 15.54 0.30
CA HIS A 6 -5.31 14.59 1.34
C HIS A 6 -6.68 13.98 1.09
N GLU A 7 -6.70 12.69 0.74
CA GLU A 7 -7.93 11.91 0.65
C GLU A 7 -8.20 11.30 2.02
N LYS A 8 -9.28 11.76 2.66
CA LYS A 8 -9.70 11.23 3.95
C LYS A 8 -10.30 9.84 3.76
N GLN A 9 -9.91 8.91 4.62
CA GLN A 9 -10.46 7.56 4.55
C GLN A 9 -11.95 7.51 4.88
N GLU A 10 -12.70 6.83 4.01
CA GLU A 10 -14.09 6.44 4.21
C GLU A 10 -14.22 4.92 4.21
N GLY A 11 -14.92 4.38 5.21
CA GLY A 11 -15.04 2.92 5.38
C GLY A 11 -13.70 2.22 5.64
N SER A 12 -13.55 1.01 5.10
CA SER A 12 -12.40 0.13 5.29
C SER A 12 -11.38 0.18 4.14
N LEU A 13 -11.53 1.10 3.18
CA LEU A 13 -10.77 1.18 1.93
C LEU A 13 -9.36 1.80 2.12
N CYS A 14 -8.62 1.34 3.13
CA CYS A 14 -7.35 1.93 3.52
C CYS A 14 -6.30 1.91 2.41
N ALA A 15 -6.27 0.89 1.54
CA ALA A 15 -5.30 0.79 0.45
C ALA A 15 -5.49 1.89 -0.61
N GLN A 16 -6.73 2.18 -1.01
CA GLN A 16 -7.06 3.28 -1.93
C GLN A 16 -6.49 4.59 -1.40
N HIS A 17 -6.91 4.96 -0.18
CA HIS A 17 -6.52 6.22 0.40
C HIS A 17 -5.01 6.28 0.66
N CYS A 18 -4.40 5.18 1.08
CA CYS A 18 -2.95 5.07 1.22
C CYS A 18 -2.24 5.44 -0.10
N LEU A 19 -2.66 4.84 -1.22
CA LEU A 19 -2.08 5.08 -2.55
C LEU A 19 -2.34 6.50 -3.06
N ASN A 20 -3.56 7.01 -2.94
CA ASN A 20 -3.91 8.35 -3.42
C ASN A 20 -3.21 9.46 -2.61
N ASN A 21 -3.12 9.30 -1.29
CA ASN A 21 -2.33 10.20 -0.45
C ASN A 21 -0.83 10.10 -0.76
N LEU A 22 -0.34 8.89 -1.06
CA LEU A 22 1.04 8.71 -1.53
C LEU A 22 1.26 9.47 -2.81
N LEU A 23 0.43 9.29 -3.83
CA LEU A 23 0.64 9.88 -5.15
C LEU A 23 0.21 11.36 -5.24
N GLN A 24 -0.40 11.89 -4.19
CA GLN A 24 -0.91 13.26 -4.12
C GLN A 24 -2.01 13.53 -5.17
N GLY A 25 -2.93 12.59 -5.35
CA GLY A 25 -4.10 12.72 -6.22
C GLY A 25 -5.03 11.50 -6.19
N GLU A 26 -6.23 11.65 -6.73
CA GLU A 26 -7.27 10.59 -6.82
C GLU A 26 -7.00 9.67 -8.02
N TYR A 27 -5.96 8.83 -7.92
CA TYR A 27 -5.51 7.97 -9.02
C TYR A 27 -6.11 6.56 -9.01
N PHE A 28 -6.49 6.08 -7.83
CA PHE A 28 -7.07 4.76 -7.65
C PHE A 28 -8.44 4.84 -7.02
N THR A 29 -9.32 3.97 -7.47
CA THR A 29 -10.63 3.67 -6.87
C THR A 29 -10.65 2.23 -6.35
N PRO A 30 -11.66 1.83 -5.56
CA PRO A 30 -11.79 0.43 -5.14
C PRO A 30 -11.90 -0.53 -6.32
N VAL A 31 -12.56 -0.10 -7.40
CA VAL A 31 -12.76 -0.91 -8.61
C VAL A 31 -11.42 -1.20 -9.30
N ASP A 32 -10.53 -0.21 -9.36
CA ASP A 32 -9.19 -0.39 -9.92
C ASP A 32 -8.39 -1.41 -9.11
N LEU A 33 -8.41 -1.30 -7.78
CA LEU A 33 -7.70 -2.22 -6.89
C LEU A 33 -8.30 -3.63 -6.91
N SER A 34 -9.62 -3.76 -7.00
CA SER A 34 -10.29 -5.06 -7.16
C SER A 34 -9.91 -5.73 -8.48
N SER A 35 -9.77 -4.96 -9.57
CA SER A 35 -9.35 -5.50 -10.87
C SER A 35 -7.92 -6.03 -10.81
N ILE A 36 -7.01 -5.33 -10.12
CA ILE A 36 -5.63 -5.81 -9.89
C ILE A 36 -5.63 -7.07 -9.01
N ALA A 37 -6.44 -7.11 -7.95
CA ALA A 37 -6.55 -8.29 -7.08
C ALA A 37 -7.02 -9.53 -7.85
N GLN A 38 -8.04 -9.40 -8.69
CA GLN A 38 -8.56 -10.49 -9.51
C GLN A 38 -7.54 -10.99 -10.54
N GLN A 39 -6.75 -10.08 -11.13
CA GLN A 39 -5.67 -10.46 -12.03
C GLN A 39 -4.60 -11.28 -11.30
N LEU A 40 -4.22 -10.87 -10.10
CA LEU A 40 -3.26 -11.61 -9.27
C LEU A 40 -3.78 -12.99 -8.86
N ASP A 41 -5.06 -13.08 -8.47
CA ASP A 41 -5.69 -14.36 -8.14
C ASP A 41 -5.70 -15.32 -9.33
N GLU A 42 -5.97 -14.81 -10.54
CA GLU A 42 -5.94 -15.60 -11.76
C GLU A 42 -4.52 -16.04 -12.13
N GLU A 43 -3.52 -15.16 -11.98
CA GLU A 43 -2.10 -15.53 -12.15
C GLU A 43 -1.66 -16.62 -11.16
N GLU A 44 -2.06 -16.50 -9.89
CA GLU A 44 -1.82 -17.52 -8.86
C GLU A 44 -2.50 -18.84 -9.23
N ARG A 45 -3.75 -18.80 -9.72
CA ARG A 45 -4.47 -19.99 -10.20
C ARG A 45 -3.77 -20.67 -11.36
N ILE A 46 -3.28 -19.91 -12.34
CA ILE A 46 -2.55 -20.44 -13.50
C ILE A 46 -1.26 -21.12 -13.02
N ARG A 47 -0.50 -20.51 -12.10
CA ARG A 47 0.71 -21.11 -11.54
C ARG A 47 0.41 -22.41 -10.78
N MET A 48 -0.66 -22.45 -10.01
CA MET A 48 -1.09 -23.68 -9.32
C MET A 48 -1.48 -24.79 -10.30
N ALA A 49 -2.06 -24.43 -11.46
CA ALA A 49 -2.41 -25.38 -12.51
C ALA A 49 -1.18 -26.06 -13.15
N GLU A 50 0.01 -25.44 -13.09
CA GLU A 50 1.28 -26.04 -13.55
C GLU A 50 1.64 -27.30 -12.75
N GLY A 51 1.22 -27.37 -11.47
CA GLY A 51 1.31 -28.57 -10.63
C GLY A 51 0.30 -29.68 -10.97
N GLY A 52 -0.54 -29.46 -11.97
CA GLY A 52 -1.57 -30.38 -12.45
C GLY A 52 -2.96 -30.02 -11.94
N VAL A 53 -3.88 -29.71 -12.85
CA VAL A 53 -5.28 -29.32 -12.54
C VAL A 53 -6.11 -30.39 -11.82
N GLY A 54 -5.64 -31.64 -11.80
CA GLY A 54 -6.29 -32.75 -11.10
C GLY A 54 -5.78 -32.98 -9.68
N SER A 55 -4.75 -32.25 -9.25
CA SER A 55 -4.10 -32.42 -7.95
C SER A 55 -5.03 -31.98 -6.80
N GLU A 56 -4.78 -32.52 -5.61
CA GLU A 56 -5.54 -32.15 -4.42
C GLU A 56 -5.22 -30.71 -3.99
N GLU A 57 -3.97 -30.27 -4.23
CA GLU A 57 -3.50 -28.92 -3.98
C GLU A 57 -4.25 -27.91 -4.84
N TYR A 58 -4.43 -28.18 -6.14
CA TYR A 58 -5.18 -27.31 -7.04
C TYR A 58 -6.67 -27.22 -6.65
N ARG A 59 -7.29 -28.36 -6.29
CA ARG A 59 -8.68 -28.38 -5.81
C ARG A 59 -8.87 -27.61 -4.52
N THR A 60 -7.92 -27.75 -3.58
CA THR A 60 -7.93 -27.01 -2.32
C THR A 60 -7.79 -25.51 -2.57
N PHE A 61 -6.88 -25.10 -3.46
CA PHE A 61 -6.69 -23.71 -3.86
C PHE A 61 -7.97 -23.09 -4.43
N LEU A 62 -8.71 -23.81 -5.30
CA LEU A 62 -9.96 -23.32 -5.89
C LEU A 62 -11.09 -23.06 -4.88
N GLN A 63 -11.02 -23.67 -3.68
CA GLN A 63 -12.00 -23.46 -2.62
C GLN A 63 -11.61 -22.31 -1.68
N GLN A 64 -10.37 -21.84 -1.74
CA GLN A 64 -9.90 -20.75 -0.89
C GLN A 64 -10.45 -19.42 -1.40
N PRO A 65 -10.83 -18.50 -0.49
CA PRO A 65 -11.14 -17.13 -0.88
C PRO A 65 -9.88 -16.44 -1.41
N SER A 66 -10.07 -15.33 -2.12
CA SER A 66 -8.97 -14.48 -2.59
C SER A 66 -8.04 -14.10 -1.43
N GLY A 67 -6.74 -14.28 -1.63
CA GLY A 67 -5.72 -13.75 -0.72
C GLY A 67 -5.41 -12.27 -0.98
N ASN A 68 -5.88 -11.73 -2.11
CA ASN A 68 -5.55 -10.39 -2.58
C ASN A 68 -6.61 -9.34 -2.22
N MET A 69 -7.85 -9.75 -2.01
CA MET A 69 -8.96 -8.90 -1.57
C MET A 69 -9.94 -9.68 -0.68
N ASP A 70 -10.43 -9.06 0.39
CA ASP A 70 -11.50 -9.63 1.23
C ASP A 70 -12.81 -8.84 1.18
N ASP A 71 -13.88 -9.41 1.74
CA ASP A 71 -15.22 -8.79 1.81
C ASP A 71 -15.26 -7.52 2.70
N SER A 72 -14.21 -7.27 3.49
CA SER A 72 -14.08 -6.07 4.31
C SER A 72 -13.52 -4.88 3.54
N GLY A 73 -12.94 -5.10 2.35
CA GLY A 73 -12.25 -4.09 1.55
C GLY A 73 -10.76 -3.97 1.88
N PHE A 74 -10.17 -4.97 2.53
CA PHE A 74 -8.72 -5.10 2.69
C PHE A 74 -8.09 -5.57 1.37
N PHE A 75 -6.92 -5.03 1.06
CA PHE A 75 -6.13 -5.41 -0.12
C PHE A 75 -4.73 -5.86 0.32
N SER A 76 -4.19 -6.88 -0.34
CA SER A 76 -2.85 -7.40 -0.04
C SER A 76 -1.75 -6.43 -0.46
N ILE A 77 -0.54 -6.67 0.05
CA ILE A 77 0.65 -5.94 -0.39
C ILE A 77 0.96 -6.14 -1.89
N GLN A 78 0.58 -7.29 -2.47
CA GLN A 78 0.79 -7.57 -3.89
C GLN A 78 -0.06 -6.64 -4.76
N VAL A 79 -1.31 -6.37 -4.34
CA VAL A 79 -2.19 -5.39 -5.02
C VAL A 79 -1.56 -3.99 -4.99
N ILE A 80 -1.10 -3.55 -3.81
CA ILE A 80 -0.45 -2.24 -3.64
C ILE A 80 0.81 -2.14 -4.49
N SER A 81 1.64 -3.18 -4.51
CA SER A 81 2.88 -3.23 -5.30
C SER A 81 2.58 -3.13 -6.80
N ASN A 82 1.59 -3.87 -7.31
CA ASN A 82 1.24 -3.82 -8.73
C ASN A 82 0.59 -2.49 -9.13
N ALA A 83 -0.21 -1.88 -8.25
CA ALA A 83 -0.75 -0.55 -8.48
C ALA A 83 0.38 0.48 -8.69
N LEU A 84 1.42 0.43 -7.87
CA LEU A 84 2.58 1.33 -7.99
C LEU A 84 3.43 1.11 -9.24
N ARG A 85 3.51 -0.14 -9.73
CA ARG A 85 4.25 -0.47 -10.96
C ARG A 85 3.72 0.27 -12.19
N VAL A 86 2.43 0.56 -12.25
CA VAL A 86 1.82 1.36 -13.34
C VAL A 86 2.46 2.75 -13.43
N TRP A 87 2.96 3.27 -12.31
CA TRP A 87 3.64 4.56 -12.19
C TRP A 87 5.17 4.45 -12.29
N GLY A 88 5.70 3.26 -12.61
CA GLY A 88 7.14 2.99 -12.59
C GLY A 88 7.76 3.04 -11.20
N LEU A 89 6.94 2.87 -10.15
CA LEU A 89 7.38 2.84 -8.76
C LEU A 89 7.50 1.40 -8.27
N GLU A 90 8.53 1.15 -7.46
CA GLU A 90 8.80 -0.14 -6.84
C GLU A 90 8.67 -0.04 -5.31
N LEU A 91 8.14 -1.10 -4.71
CA LEU A 91 7.99 -1.20 -3.26
C LEU A 91 9.04 -2.16 -2.72
N ILE A 92 9.99 -1.64 -1.94
CA ILE A 92 11.04 -2.41 -1.29
C ILE A 92 10.70 -2.56 0.19
N LEU A 93 10.77 -3.80 0.71
CA LEU A 93 10.59 -4.04 2.13
C LEU A 93 11.73 -3.41 2.93
N PHE A 94 11.39 -2.57 3.91
CA PHE A 94 12.37 -1.84 4.73
C PHE A 94 13.39 -2.75 5.43
N ASN A 95 12.98 -3.94 5.86
CA ASN A 95 13.85 -4.91 6.54
C ASN A 95 14.52 -5.90 5.58
N SER A 96 14.40 -5.72 4.26
CA SER A 96 15.06 -6.59 3.28
C SER A 96 16.57 -6.36 3.26
N ARG A 97 17.32 -7.40 2.87
CA ARG A 97 18.76 -7.28 2.61
C ARG A 97 19.05 -6.28 1.50
N GLU A 98 18.18 -6.22 0.49
CA GLU A 98 18.26 -5.27 -0.61
C GLU A 98 18.26 -3.84 -0.08
N TYR A 99 17.24 -3.44 0.69
CA TYR A 99 17.17 -2.11 1.29
C TYR A 99 18.37 -1.80 2.19
N GLN A 100 18.75 -2.75 3.05
CA GLN A 100 19.90 -2.58 3.95
C GLN A 100 21.22 -2.39 3.20
N SER A 101 21.40 -3.05 2.05
CA SER A 101 22.61 -2.95 1.23
C SER A 101 22.78 -1.59 0.55
N LEU A 102 21.68 -0.84 0.36
CA LEU A 102 21.72 0.50 -0.21
C LEU A 102 22.33 1.54 0.75
N MET A 103 22.42 1.22 2.05
CA MET A 103 22.94 2.11 3.09
C MET A 103 22.28 3.51 3.09
N ILE A 104 21.01 3.58 2.70
CA ILE A 104 20.22 4.81 2.66
C ILE A 104 19.75 5.16 4.07
N ASN A 105 19.90 6.43 4.46
CA ASN A 105 19.29 6.94 5.68
C ASN A 105 17.77 7.08 5.48
N PRO A 106 16.92 6.43 6.31
CA PRO A 106 15.46 6.51 6.16
C PRO A 106 14.88 7.93 6.18
N ILE A 107 15.59 8.93 6.71
CA ILE A 107 15.16 10.34 6.74
C ILE A 107 15.22 10.99 5.34
N ASP A 108 16.03 10.43 4.45
CA ASP A 108 16.23 10.90 3.08
C ASP A 108 15.20 10.32 2.11
N GLU A 109 14.48 9.27 2.52
CA GLU A 109 13.41 8.69 1.74
C GLU A 109 12.23 9.65 1.55
N LYS A 110 11.62 9.58 0.37
CA LYS A 110 10.50 10.47 0.01
C LYS A 110 9.20 10.04 0.65
N ALA A 111 8.98 8.73 0.79
CA ALA A 111 7.75 8.20 1.36
C ALA A 111 7.90 6.76 1.83
N PHE A 112 7.00 6.37 2.72
CA PHE A 112 6.82 5.01 3.21
C PHE A 112 5.35 4.63 3.11
N ILE A 113 5.09 3.38 2.73
CA ILE A 113 3.83 2.71 3.00
C ILE A 113 4.05 1.83 4.23
N CYS A 114 3.13 1.92 5.18
CA CYS A 114 3.17 1.15 6.41
C CYS A 114 1.91 0.30 6.53
N ASN A 115 2.07 -0.90 7.10
CA ASN A 115 0.96 -1.72 7.57
C ASN A 115 1.04 -1.83 9.09
N TYR A 116 -0.03 -1.50 9.79
CA TYR A 116 -0.14 -1.78 11.22
C TYR A 116 -1.52 -2.35 11.52
N LYS A 117 -1.57 -3.58 12.06
CA LYS A 117 -2.82 -4.29 12.37
C LYS A 117 -3.80 -4.29 11.18
N GLU A 118 -3.31 -4.73 10.02
CA GLU A 118 -4.12 -4.85 8.79
C GLU A 118 -4.65 -3.50 8.27
N HIS A 119 -3.95 -2.41 8.59
CA HIS A 119 -4.29 -1.07 8.15
C HIS A 119 -3.15 -0.43 7.38
N TRP A 120 -3.39 -0.09 6.11
CA TRP A 120 -2.44 0.59 5.25
C TRP A 120 -2.47 2.11 5.46
N PHE A 121 -1.29 2.72 5.53
CA PHE A 121 -1.15 4.16 5.59
C PHE A 121 0.15 4.66 4.98
N THR A 122 0.14 5.92 4.58
CA THR A 122 1.29 6.59 3.96
C THR A 122 1.92 7.61 4.89
N ILE A 123 3.25 7.62 4.88
CA ILE A 123 4.10 8.70 5.39
C ILE A 123 4.82 9.30 4.18
N ARG A 124 4.66 10.59 3.90
CA ARG A 124 5.30 11.24 2.74
C ARG A 124 5.94 12.56 3.12
N LYS A 125 7.18 12.78 2.70
CA LYS A 125 7.90 14.04 2.85
C LYS A 125 7.45 15.02 1.75
N LEU A 126 7.05 16.22 2.16
CA LEU A 126 6.61 17.32 1.32
C LEU A 126 7.42 18.57 1.69
N GLY A 127 8.52 18.80 0.96
CA GLY A 127 9.49 19.84 1.33
C GLY A 127 10.10 19.59 2.71
N GLN A 128 9.90 20.54 3.64
CA GLN A 128 10.35 20.42 5.04
C GLN A 128 9.29 19.82 5.99
N GLN A 129 8.13 19.44 5.46
CA GLN A 129 7.02 18.88 6.21
C GLN A 129 6.90 17.38 5.92
N VAL A 130 6.41 16.62 6.89
CA VAL A 130 6.03 15.21 6.68
C VAL A 130 4.52 15.08 6.85
N GLN A 131 3.86 14.52 5.84
CA GLN A 131 2.44 14.16 5.87
C GLN A 131 2.29 12.74 6.43
N PHE A 132 1.44 12.60 7.45
CA PHE A 132 0.99 11.30 7.95
C PHE A 132 -0.49 11.11 7.62
N THR A 133 -0.83 10.00 6.97
CA THR A 133 -2.22 9.65 6.64
C THR A 133 -2.63 8.37 7.36
N LEU A 134 -2.93 8.43 8.66
CA LEU A 134 -3.29 7.26 9.47
C LEU A 134 -4.75 7.31 9.91
N TYR A 135 -5.49 6.22 9.69
CA TYR A 135 -6.85 6.04 10.20
C TYR A 135 -6.86 4.89 11.22
N ILE A 136 -6.62 5.19 12.49
CA ILE A 136 -6.85 4.23 13.58
C ILE A 136 -8.20 4.60 14.21
N ARG A 137 -9.09 3.61 14.41
CA ARG A 137 -10.42 3.83 15.04
C ARG A 137 -10.40 4.64 16.34
N SER A 138 -9.26 4.68 17.05
CA SER A 138 -9.02 5.45 18.29
C SER A 138 -8.22 6.75 18.12
N LEU A 139 -7.67 7.05 16.94
CA LEU A 139 -7.10 8.35 16.58
C LEU A 139 -7.61 8.73 15.18
N LYS A 140 -8.74 9.44 15.14
CA LYS A 140 -9.13 10.15 13.93
C LYS A 140 -8.13 11.29 13.72
N LEU A 141 -7.14 11.10 12.85
CA LEU A 141 -6.48 12.24 12.23
C LEU A 141 -7.49 12.87 11.28
N THR A 142 -8.27 13.82 11.79
CA THR A 142 -9.22 14.63 11.00
C THR A 142 -8.51 15.65 10.12
N GLN A 143 -7.18 15.77 10.23
CA GLN A 143 -6.30 16.57 9.40
C GLN A 143 -4.95 15.88 9.26
N SER A 144 -4.29 16.09 8.12
CA SER A 144 -2.87 15.80 7.90
C SER A 144 -2.05 16.21 9.12
N CYS A 145 -1.47 15.26 9.84
CA CYS A 145 -0.60 15.60 10.95
C CYS A 145 0.75 16.04 10.37
N TRP A 146 1.14 17.28 10.62
CA TRP A 146 2.41 17.83 10.14
C TRP A 146 3.41 17.85 11.27
N LYS A 147 4.49 17.06 11.16
CA LYS A 147 5.70 17.35 11.93
C LYS A 147 6.66 18.12 11.03
N ARG A 148 7.07 19.31 11.48
CA ARG A 148 8.20 20.02 10.90
C ARG A 148 9.46 19.24 11.26
N CYS A 149 10.27 18.87 10.28
CA CYS A 149 11.60 18.35 10.54
C CYS A 149 12.49 19.52 10.92
N ASP A 150 12.58 19.84 12.21
CA ASP A 150 13.57 20.79 12.73
C ASP A 150 14.95 20.16 12.50
N HIS A 151 15.62 20.56 11.43
CA HIS A 151 17.04 20.32 11.28
C HIS A 151 17.72 21.29 12.24
N GLY A 152 18.06 20.79 13.43
CA GLY A 152 18.94 21.51 14.35
C GLY A 152 20.27 21.75 13.63
N ASN A 153 20.56 23.00 13.30
CA ASN A 153 21.92 23.44 13.07
C ASN A 153 22.64 23.38 14.41
N SER A 154 23.53 22.41 14.56
CA SER A 154 24.66 22.41 15.50
C SER A 154 25.86 21.78 14.81
#